data_AF-A0A7V7BHH6-F1
#
_entry.id   AF-A0A7V7BHH6-F1
#
_cell.length_a   1.000
_cell.length_b   1.000
_cell.length_c   1.000
_cell.angle_alpha   90.00
_cell.angle_beta   90.00
_cell.angle_gamma   90.00
#
_symmetry.space_group_name_H-M   'P 1'
#
loop_
_entity.id
_entity.type
_entity.pdbx_description
1 polymer ?
#
loop_
_entity_poly.entity_id
_entity_poly.type
_entity_poly.pdbx_seq_one_letter_code
_entity_poly.pdbx_strand_id
1 'polypeptide(L)'
;TLLVTGLNDGEEEIRELVDWLAGALSPEVPLHFSRYRPHYQLDLPPTPAATLLKAKEVAERKLHHVYLGNAPELGGADTYCPQCRRPVIERRGFWVVKTALQGRACGHCGRSLNIVVDS
;
A
#
# COMPACT_ATOMS: atom_id res chain seq x y z
N THR A 1 4.80 -6.48 3.06
CA THR A 1 5.65 -7.58 2.61
C THR A 1 6.58 -7.12 1.49
N LEU A 2 7.74 -7.78 1.36
CA LEU A 2 8.65 -7.65 0.22
C LEU A 2 8.21 -8.64 -0.85
N LEU A 3 7.95 -8.18 -2.07
CA LEU A 3 7.69 -9.07 -3.21
C LEU A 3 9.00 -9.39 -3.91
N VAL A 4 9.32 -10.66 -4.05
CA VAL A 4 10.56 -11.21 -4.61
C VAL A 4 10.21 -12.08 -5.81
N THR A 5 10.79 -11.75 -6.96
CA THR A 5 10.51 -12.41 -8.25
C THR A 5 10.66 -13.92 -8.17
N GLY A 6 9.62 -14.65 -8.52
CA GLY A 6 9.61 -16.11 -8.57
C GLY A 6 9.54 -16.80 -7.21
N LEU A 7 9.43 -16.06 -6.10
CA LEU A 7 9.28 -16.62 -4.76
C LEU A 7 7.90 -16.35 -4.18
N ASN A 8 7.47 -15.09 -4.12
CA ASN A 8 6.20 -14.70 -3.51
C ASN A 8 5.43 -13.61 -4.27
N ASP A 9 5.76 -13.42 -5.55
CA ASP A 9 5.16 -12.40 -6.42
C ASP A 9 4.06 -12.98 -7.34
N GLY A 10 3.66 -14.23 -7.09
CA GLY A 10 2.57 -14.91 -7.77
C GLY A 10 1.20 -14.35 -7.40
N GLU A 11 0.27 -14.32 -8.36
CA GLU A 11 -1.06 -13.74 -8.17
C GLU A 11 -1.87 -14.48 -7.10
N GLU A 12 -1.78 -15.82 -7.03
CA GLU A 12 -2.51 -16.61 -6.04
C GLU A 12 -2.02 -16.33 -4.62
N GLU A 13 -0.71 -16.31 -4.39
CA GLU A 13 -0.13 -16.02 -3.08
C GLU A 13 -0.48 -14.60 -2.61
N ILE A 14 -0.50 -13.63 -3.53
CA ILE A 14 -0.96 -12.27 -3.23
C ILE A 14 -2.44 -12.27 -2.83
N ARG A 15 -3.30 -13.02 -3.55
CA ARG A 15 -4.72 -13.14 -3.21
C ARG A 15 -4.92 -13.78 -1.86
N GLU A 16 -4.24 -14.88 -1.57
CA GLU A 16 -4.32 -15.56 -0.27
C GLU A 16 -3.91 -14.63 0.87
N LEU A 17 -2.81 -13.87 0.72
CA LEU A 17 -2.39 -12.86 1.69
C LEU A 17 -3.46 -11.79 1.91
N VAL A 18 -4.01 -11.24 0.83
CA VAL A 18 -5.03 -10.18 0.89
C VAL A 18 -6.31 -10.70 1.53
N ASP A 19 -6.72 -11.91 1.19
CA ASP A 19 -7.94 -12.54 1.69
C ASP A 19 -7.84 -12.83 3.18
N TRP A 20 -6.68 -13.32 3.61
CA TRP A 20 -6.39 -13.50 5.03
C TRP A 20 -6.42 -12.17 5.80
N LEU A 21 -5.75 -11.12 5.29
CA LEU A 21 -5.75 -9.81 5.93
C LEU A 21 -7.15 -9.21 6.03
N ALA A 22 -7.90 -9.23 4.93
CA ALA A 22 -9.23 -8.61 4.87
C ALA A 22 -10.29 -9.40 5.66
N GLY A 23 -10.22 -10.74 5.61
CA GLY A 23 -11.22 -11.62 6.22
C GLY A 23 -10.93 -11.99 7.67
N ALA A 24 -9.68 -12.29 8.01
CA ALA A 24 -9.30 -12.74 9.35
C ALA A 24 -8.90 -11.60 10.28
N LEU A 25 -8.42 -10.47 9.76
CA LEU A 25 -8.04 -9.31 10.57
C LEU A 25 -9.01 -8.14 10.41
N SER A 26 -8.90 -7.38 9.31
CA SER A 26 -9.79 -6.26 8.99
C SER A 26 -9.37 -5.59 7.67
N PRO A 27 -10.32 -5.09 6.85
CA PRO A 27 -10.03 -4.22 5.70
C PRO A 27 -9.28 -2.92 6.04
N GLU A 28 -9.25 -2.53 7.31
CA GLU A 28 -8.57 -1.33 7.81
C GLU A 28 -7.05 -1.56 8.00
N VAL A 29 -6.57 -2.82 7.98
CA VAL A 29 -5.14 -3.13 8.10
C VAL A 29 -4.37 -2.58 6.89
N PRO A 30 -3.34 -1.73 7.09
CA PRO A 30 -2.56 -1.22 5.99
C PRO A 30 -1.60 -2.29 5.46
N LEU A 31 -1.59 -2.50 4.14
CA LEU A 31 -0.65 -3.39 3.47
C LEU A 31 0.37 -2.60 2.66
N HIS A 32 1.66 -2.88 2.88
CA HIS A 32 2.74 -2.34 2.07
C HIS A 32 3.33 -3.45 1.21
N PHE A 33 3.35 -3.29 -0.11
CA PHE A 33 4.17 -4.10 -1.00
C PHE A 33 5.46 -3.36 -1.31
N SER A 34 6.59 -3.95 -0.94
CA SER A 34 7.91 -3.38 -1.22
C SER A 34 8.55 -4.12 -2.39
N ARG A 35 9.21 -3.37 -3.28
CA ARG A 35 9.92 -3.92 -4.42
C ARG A 35 11.27 -4.50 -3.99
N TYR A 36 11.50 -5.77 -4.31
CA TYR A 36 12.84 -6.37 -4.22
C TYR A 36 13.76 -5.84 -5.31
N ARG A 37 15.03 -5.67 -4.95
CA ARG A 37 16.16 -5.42 -5.84
C ARG A 37 17.27 -6.41 -5.49
N PRO A 38 18.05 -6.90 -6.48
CA PRO A 38 19.21 -7.73 -6.21
C PRO A 38 20.09 -7.07 -5.15
N HIS A 39 20.32 -7.79 -4.06
CA HIS A 39 21.11 -7.28 -2.94
C HIS A 39 21.60 -8.46 -2.10
N TYR A 40 22.84 -8.35 -1.63
CA TYR A 40 23.49 -9.36 -0.80
C TYR A 40 23.63 -10.72 -1.50
N GLN A 41 23.15 -11.81 -0.90
CA GLN A 41 23.31 -13.21 -1.37
C GLN A 41 22.16 -13.70 -2.26
N LEU A 42 21.34 -12.79 -2.77
CA LEU A 42 20.22 -13.14 -3.64
C LEU A 42 20.30 -12.32 -4.94
N ASP A 43 20.44 -13.03 -6.05
CA ASP A 43 20.68 -12.46 -7.39
C ASP A 43 19.49 -12.62 -8.34
N LEU A 44 18.29 -12.83 -7.79
CA LEU A 44 17.06 -12.84 -8.59
C LEU A 44 16.85 -11.47 -9.24
N PRO A 45 16.20 -11.38 -10.41
CA PRO A 45 15.92 -10.09 -11.03
C PRO A 45 15.04 -9.22 -10.11
N PRO A 46 15.17 -7.88 -10.17
CA PRO A 46 14.31 -6.99 -9.39
C PRO A 46 12.85 -7.23 -9.77
N THR A 47 11.96 -7.22 -8.77
CA THR A 47 10.54 -7.47 -9.01
C THR A 47 10.00 -6.46 -10.01
N PRO A 48 9.32 -6.90 -11.10
CA PRO A 48 8.84 -5.98 -12.13
C PRO A 48 7.85 -4.96 -11.58
N ALA A 49 7.91 -3.72 -12.07
CA ALA A 49 6.97 -2.67 -11.70
C ALA A 49 5.51 -3.09 -11.94
N ALA A 50 5.25 -3.79 -13.04
CA ALA A 50 3.93 -4.31 -13.37
C ALA A 50 3.40 -5.28 -12.30
N THR A 51 4.27 -6.10 -11.69
CA THR A 51 3.89 -7.02 -10.63
C THR A 51 3.45 -6.27 -9.37
N LEU A 52 4.18 -5.21 -9.00
CA LEU A 52 3.82 -4.35 -7.86
C LEU A 52 2.48 -3.63 -8.08
N LEU A 53 2.26 -3.10 -9.29
CA LEU A 53 1.00 -2.44 -9.65
C LEU A 53 -0.19 -3.42 -9.61
N LYS A 54 -0.03 -4.62 -10.15
CA LYS A 54 -1.05 -5.68 -10.08
C LYS A 54 -1.34 -6.10 -8.65
N ALA A 55 -0.31 -6.29 -7.83
CA ALA A 55 -0.46 -6.64 -6.42
C ALA A 55 -1.27 -5.58 -5.66
N LYS A 56 -0.97 -4.30 -5.91
CA LYS A 56 -1.74 -3.18 -5.35
C LYS A 56 -3.18 -3.18 -5.81
N GLU A 57 -3.44 -3.39 -7.10
CA GLU A 57 -4.80 -3.45 -7.64
C GLU A 57 -5.63 -4.57 -7.00
N VAL A 58 -5.06 -5.78 -6.88
CA VAL A 58 -5.72 -6.92 -6.22
C VAL A 58 -6.04 -6.59 -4.77
N ALA A 59 -5.08 -6.04 -4.04
CA ALA A 59 -5.26 -5.71 -2.63
C ALA A 59 -6.27 -4.58 -2.39
N GLU A 60 -6.30 -3.53 -3.23
CA GLU A 60 -7.23 -2.40 -3.08
C GLU A 60 -8.70 -2.80 -3.24
N ARG A 61 -8.99 -3.97 -3.81
CA ARG A 61 -10.36 -4.50 -3.90
C ARG A 61 -10.89 -4.95 -2.54
N LYS A 62 -10.02 -5.25 -1.57
CA LYS A 62 -10.38 -5.81 -0.27
C LYS A 62 -9.84 -5.02 0.93
N LEU A 63 -8.78 -4.24 0.72
CA LEU A 63 -8.13 -3.42 1.75
C LEU A 63 -8.25 -1.93 1.42
N HIS A 64 -8.41 -1.12 2.46
CA HIS A 64 -8.58 0.33 2.33
C HIS A 64 -7.29 1.10 2.08
N HIS A 65 -6.17 0.55 2.56
CA HIS A 65 -4.88 1.23 2.56
C HIS A 65 -3.79 0.28 2.05
N VAL A 66 -3.42 0.46 0.79
CA VAL A 66 -2.38 -0.34 0.13
C VAL A 66 -1.31 0.57 -0.42
N TYR A 67 -0.05 0.28 -0.12
CA TYR A 67 1.09 1.15 -0.45
C TYR A 67 2.17 0.42 -1.23
N LEU A 68 2.87 1.15 -2.09
CA LEU A 68 4.08 0.67 -2.77
C LEU A 68 5.32 1.29 -2.14
N GLY A 69 6.23 0.45 -1.66
CA GLY A 69 7.53 0.81 -1.09
C GLY A 69 8.69 0.44 -2.02
N ASN A 70 9.84 1.08 -1.83
CA ASN A 70 11.08 0.84 -2.60
C ASN A 70 10.94 0.98 -4.13
N ALA A 71 9.87 1.64 -4.57
CA ALA A 71 9.56 1.92 -5.97
C ALA A 71 8.98 3.35 -6.12
N PRO A 72 9.75 4.40 -5.74
CA PRO A 72 9.26 5.79 -5.79
C PRO A 72 8.77 6.20 -7.18
N GLU A 73 9.29 5.58 -8.24
CA GLU A 73 8.88 5.79 -9.62
C GLU A 73 7.42 5.40 -9.92
N LEU A 74 6.79 4.56 -9.09
CA LEU A 74 5.41 4.09 -9.26
C LEU A 74 4.39 4.93 -8.51
N GLY A 75 4.84 5.87 -7.66
CA GLY A 75 3.99 6.50 -6.66
C GLY A 75 3.39 5.45 -5.71
N GLY A 76 2.16 5.70 -5.25
CA GLY A 76 1.44 4.73 -4.41
C GLY A 76 1.81 4.74 -2.92
N ALA A 77 2.57 5.73 -2.46
CA ALA A 77 2.83 5.98 -1.03
C ALA A 77 1.78 6.91 -0.38
N ASP A 78 0.94 7.55 -1.19
CA ASP A 78 -0.09 8.46 -0.72
C ASP A 78 -1.28 7.69 -0.13
N THR A 79 -1.91 8.28 0.88
CA THR A 79 -3.14 7.74 1.46
C THR A 79 -4.34 8.43 0.83
N TYR A 80 -5.27 7.63 0.33
CA TYR A 80 -6.55 8.08 -0.23
C TYR A 80 -7.69 7.69 0.70
N CYS A 81 -8.73 8.52 0.77
CA CYS A 81 -9.95 8.16 1.49
C CYS A 81 -10.63 6.99 0.78
N PRO A 82 -11.00 5.89 1.47
CA PRO A 82 -11.59 4.74 0.78
C PRO A 82 -13.05 4.99 0.39
N GLN A 83 -13.69 6.05 0.92
CA GLN A 83 -15.05 6.45 0.55
C GLN A 83 -15.07 7.42 -0.63
N CYS A 84 -14.33 8.54 -0.57
CA CYS A 84 -14.40 9.57 -1.62
C CYS A 84 -13.21 9.56 -2.60
N ARG A 85 -12.25 8.65 -2.42
CA ARG A 85 -11.04 8.46 -3.25
C ARG A 85 -10.16 9.71 -3.43
N ARG A 86 -10.39 10.78 -2.67
CA ARG A 86 -9.52 11.97 -2.64
C ARG A 86 -8.29 11.73 -1.75
N PRO A 87 -7.13 12.31 -2.08
CA PRO A 87 -5.92 12.20 -1.27
C PRO A 87 -6.14 12.87 0.10
N VAL A 88 -5.73 12.18 1.15
CA VAL A 88 -5.78 12.67 2.54
C VAL A 88 -4.40 12.84 3.15
N ILE A 89 -3.41 12.06 2.69
CA ILE A 89 -2.00 12.26 3.04
C ILE A 89 -1.19 12.10 1.76
N GLU A 90 -0.46 13.13 1.37
CA GLU A 90 0.52 13.09 0.28
C GLU A 90 1.93 12.96 0.87
N ARG A 91 2.75 12.06 0.32
CA ARG A 91 4.09 11.75 0.82
C ARG A 91 5.17 11.94 -0.25
N ARG A 92 6.36 12.34 0.19
CA ARG A 92 7.60 12.32 -0.59
C ARG A 92 8.65 11.53 0.20
N GLY A 93 8.89 10.29 -0.22
CA GLY A 93 9.68 9.35 0.59
C GLY A 93 9.02 9.12 1.95
N PHE A 94 9.77 9.34 3.03
CA PHE A 94 9.28 9.17 4.40
C PHE A 94 8.55 10.41 4.95
N TRP A 95 8.51 11.51 4.19
CA TRP A 95 7.96 12.79 4.66
C TRP A 95 6.52 12.97 4.22
N VAL A 96 5.65 13.37 5.15
CA VAL A 96 4.33 13.89 4.83
C VAL A 96 4.50 15.31 4.31
N VAL A 97 4.05 15.57 3.09
CA VAL A 97 4.14 16.89 2.45
C VAL A 97 2.83 17.66 2.49
N LYS A 98 1.70 16.94 2.62
CA LYS A 98 0.37 17.55 2.71
C LYS A 98 -0.59 16.60 3.42
N THR A 99 -1.48 17.19 4.23
CA THR A 99 -2.57 16.48 4.89
C THR A 99 -3.90 17.19 4.64
N ALA A 100 -4.94 16.41 4.41
CA ALA A 100 -6.32 16.84 4.37
C ALA A 100 -7.16 16.08 5.40
N LEU A 101 -6.56 15.73 6.53
CA LEU A 101 -7.25 15.16 7.69
C LEU A 101 -7.81 16.26 8.59
N GLN A 102 -9.00 16.03 9.12
CA GLN A 102 -9.60 16.81 10.20
C GLN A 102 -9.69 15.90 11.43
N GLY A 103 -8.69 16.00 12.32
CA GLY A 103 -8.47 15.00 13.36
C GLY A 103 -8.22 13.62 12.74
N ARG A 104 -9.09 12.66 13.02
CA ARG A 104 -9.04 11.31 12.42
C ARG A 104 -9.99 11.14 11.22
N ALA A 105 -10.65 12.20 10.77
CA ALA A 105 -11.58 12.13 9.65
C ALA A 105 -10.97 12.65 8.35
N CYS A 106 -11.45 12.15 7.22
CA CYS A 106 -11.20 12.72 5.92
C CYS A 106 -11.81 14.13 5.86
N GLY A 107 -10.99 15.16 5.66
CA GLY A 107 -11.44 16.55 5.53
C GLY A 107 -12.27 16.84 4.26
N HIS A 108 -12.43 15.86 3.38
CA HIS A 108 -13.19 15.99 2.14
C HIS A 108 -14.63 15.44 2.21
N CYS A 109 -14.86 14.40 3.03
CA CYS A 109 -16.17 13.73 3.11
C CYS A 109 -16.56 13.29 4.53
N GLY A 110 -15.74 13.60 5.54
CA GLY A 110 -16.05 13.31 6.95
C GLY A 110 -15.88 11.85 7.38
N ARG A 111 -15.52 10.92 6.47
CA ARG A 111 -15.29 9.52 6.84
C ARG A 111 -14.17 9.44 7.89
N SER A 112 -14.43 8.77 9.01
CA SER A 112 -13.39 8.39 9.96
C SER A 112 -12.38 7.46 9.28
N LEU A 113 -11.10 7.79 9.41
CA LEU A 113 -9.96 7.04 8.93
C LEU A 113 -9.16 6.61 10.16
N ASN A 114 -8.81 5.32 10.28
CA ASN A 114 -8.02 4.80 11.40
C ASN A 114 -6.53 5.20 11.27
N ILE A 115 -6.28 6.50 11.16
CA ILE A 115 -4.97 7.09 10.92
C ILE A 115 -4.69 8.09 12.04
N VAL A 116 -3.48 8.02 12.57
CA VAL A 116 -2.94 9.00 13.52
C VAL A 116 -1.75 9.68 12.84
N VAL A 117 -1.72 11.00 12.91
CA VAL A 117 -0.58 11.81 12.48
C VAL A 117 -0.22 12.66 13.67
N ASP A 118 1.01 12.52 14.17
CA ASP A 118 1.50 13.38 15.22
C ASP A 118 1.71 14.79 14.64
N SER A 119 1.13 15.77 15.33
CA SER A 119 1.21 17.20 15.01
C SER A 119 2.52 17.81 15.49
#